data_AF-A0A3N4H2J6-F1
#
_entry.id   AF-A0A3N4H2J6-F1
#
_cell.length_a   1.000
_cell.length_b   1.000
_cell.length_c   1.000
_cell.angle_alpha   90.00
_cell.angle_beta   90.00
_cell.angle_gamma   90.00
#
_symmetry.space_group_name_H-M   'P 1'
#
loop_
_entity.id
_entity.type
_entity.pdbx_description
1 polymer ?
#
loop_
_entity_poly.entity_id
_entity_poly.type
_entity_poly.pdbx_seq_one_letter_code
_entity_poly.pdbx_strand_id
1 'polypeptide(L)'
;MKTILKTGLIMFTLALFYQQANAQTGGGFGIKGGLNFNSNGQYFKDAQAIWGDPLNNLGFNLGAFGKLPLGPVYLRPELVYTHLKSEINRDNFTTQRLDAPVLVGINVLGPLLSVFAGPSFHYYIEDELRDFDFSKFNAGYQFGVGVNLGNIGVDLRYERVLSGQTVDIDNVITGSGDFRFQQLILGLSVKF
;
A
#
# COMPACT_ATOMS: atom_id res chain seq x y z
N MET A 1 -13.34 20.66 38.00
CA MET A 1 -14.11 21.45 37.01
C MET A 1 -13.23 22.21 36.01
N LYS A 2 -12.19 22.95 36.45
CA LYS A 2 -11.32 23.74 35.54
C LYS A 2 -10.57 22.90 34.49
N THR A 3 -10.18 21.67 34.81
CA THR A 3 -9.44 20.78 33.88
C THR A 3 -10.33 20.26 32.74
N ILE A 4 -11.55 19.84 33.05
CA ILE A 4 -12.52 19.35 32.03
C ILE A 4 -12.92 20.47 31.07
N LEU A 5 -13.09 21.70 31.59
CA LEU A 5 -13.40 22.87 30.76
C LEU A 5 -12.23 23.24 29.83
N LYS A 6 -10.99 23.11 30.29
CA LYS A 6 -9.78 23.31 29.46
C LYS A 6 -9.65 22.23 28.38
N THR A 7 -9.87 20.96 28.72
CA THR A 7 -9.83 19.85 27.74
C THR A 7 -10.94 20.01 26.69
N GLY A 8 -12.14 20.42 27.11
CA GLY A 8 -13.25 20.70 26.19
C GLY A 8 -12.95 21.88 25.26
N LEU A 9 -12.34 22.95 25.77
CA LEU A 9 -11.94 24.11 24.96
C LEU A 9 -10.82 23.77 23.97
N ILE A 10 -9.87 22.90 24.36
CA ILE A 10 -8.81 22.40 23.48
C ILE A 10 -9.41 21.52 22.36
N MET A 11 -10.34 20.61 22.69
CA MET A 11 -11.02 19.81 21.66
C MET A 11 -11.90 20.65 20.74
N PHE A 12 -12.58 21.67 21.26
CA PHE A 12 -13.42 22.57 20.48
C PHE A 12 -12.58 23.45 19.54
N THR A 13 -11.44 23.96 20.02
CA THR A 13 -10.51 24.72 19.18
C THR A 13 -9.86 23.85 18.10
N LEU A 14 -9.46 22.61 18.42
CA LEU A 14 -8.99 21.62 17.43
C LEU A 14 -10.05 21.33 16.36
N ALA A 15 -11.33 21.20 16.75
CA ALA A 15 -12.43 21.01 15.82
C ALA A 15 -12.65 22.23 14.90
N LEU A 16 -12.46 23.46 15.41
CA LEU A 16 -12.55 24.68 14.60
C LEU A 16 -11.36 24.85 13.64
N PHE A 17 -10.15 24.42 14.03
CA PHE A 17 -9.00 24.37 13.12
C PHE A 17 -9.19 23.32 12.00
N TYR A 18 -9.87 22.20 12.29
CA TYR A 18 -10.22 21.20 11.29
C TYR A 18 -11.14 21.79 10.19
N GLN A 19 -12.06 22.69 10.56
CA GLN A 19 -13.00 23.30 9.61
C GLN A 19 -12.34 24.32 8.68
N GLN A 20 -11.37 25.10 9.16
CA GLN A 20 -10.67 26.11 8.34
C GLN A 20 -9.68 25.51 7.31
N ALA A 21 -9.23 24.26 7.51
CA ALA A 21 -8.36 23.56 6.57
C ALA A 21 -9.08 23.10 5.28
N ASN A 22 -10.41 23.06 5.26
CA ASN A 22 -11.20 22.55 4.12
C ASN A 22 -11.47 23.60 3.02
N ALA A 23 -11.04 24.85 3.19
CA ALA A 23 -11.27 25.92 2.22
C ALA A 23 -10.15 26.08 1.16
N GLN A 24 -9.03 25.37 1.31
CA GLN A 24 -7.93 25.42 0.33
C GLN A 24 -7.92 24.13 -0.52
N THR A 25 -8.40 24.27 -1.74
CA THR A 25 -8.57 23.24 -2.76
C THR A 25 -7.28 22.42 -3.00
N GLY A 26 -7.27 21.15 -2.57
CA GLY A 26 -6.23 20.19 -2.94
C GLY A 26 -6.02 19.04 -1.97
N GLY A 27 -6.21 19.29 -0.68
CA GLY A 27 -6.08 18.30 0.40
C GLY A 27 -7.35 17.51 0.69
N GLY A 28 -7.26 16.60 1.65
CA GLY A 28 -8.40 15.86 2.20
C GLY A 28 -8.04 14.47 2.70
N PHE A 29 -9.04 13.77 3.23
CA PHE A 29 -8.93 12.37 3.62
C PHE A 29 -9.77 11.51 2.68
N GLY A 30 -9.47 10.22 2.61
CA GLY A 30 -10.24 9.31 1.78
C GLY A 30 -10.04 7.86 2.16
N ILE A 31 -10.89 7.01 1.60
CA ILE A 31 -10.71 5.56 1.63
C ILE A 31 -10.21 5.08 0.28
N LYS A 32 -9.53 3.95 0.30
CA LYS A 32 -9.09 3.26 -0.90
C LYS A 32 -9.26 1.77 -0.74
N GLY A 33 -9.45 1.09 -1.86
CA GLY A 33 -9.37 -0.36 -1.94
C GLY A 33 -8.87 -0.76 -3.32
N GLY A 34 -8.40 -1.99 -3.46
CA GLY A 34 -7.79 -2.41 -4.71
C GLY A 34 -7.53 -3.89 -4.79
N LEU A 35 -7.17 -4.32 -5.98
CA LEU A 35 -6.73 -5.68 -6.27
C LEU A 35 -5.20 -5.69 -6.38
N ASN A 36 -4.58 -6.69 -5.77
CA ASN A 36 -3.15 -6.88 -5.77
C ASN A 36 -2.82 -8.10 -6.63
N PHE A 37 -1.92 -7.95 -7.58
CA PHE A 37 -1.38 -9.04 -8.37
C PHE A 37 0.04 -9.29 -7.88
N ASN A 38 0.19 -10.34 -7.07
CA ASN A 38 1.47 -10.66 -6.46
C ASN A 38 2.39 -11.41 -7.44
N SER A 39 3.67 -11.06 -7.40
CA SER A 39 4.76 -11.68 -8.13
C SER A 39 5.91 -11.98 -7.18
N ASN A 40 6.23 -13.27 -7.07
CA ASN A 40 7.34 -13.75 -6.24
C ASN A 40 8.71 -13.66 -6.95
N GLY A 41 8.88 -12.70 -7.87
CA GLY A 41 10.14 -12.47 -8.60
C GLY A 41 10.44 -13.48 -9.73
N GLN A 42 9.66 -14.55 -9.87
CA GLN A 42 9.82 -15.55 -10.94
C GLN A 42 9.14 -15.18 -12.28
N TYR A 43 8.28 -14.15 -12.30
CA TYR A 43 7.55 -13.77 -13.51
C TYR A 43 8.42 -13.22 -14.66
N PHE A 44 9.64 -12.76 -14.37
CA PHE A 44 10.49 -12.12 -15.39
C PHE A 44 11.55 -13.03 -16.02
N LYS A 45 11.68 -14.30 -15.58
CA LYS A 45 12.65 -15.23 -16.18
C LYS A 45 12.11 -16.05 -17.33
N ASP A 46 10.81 -16.34 -17.35
CA ASP A 46 10.23 -17.20 -18.37
C ASP A 46 8.98 -16.55 -19.00
N ALA A 47 9.18 -15.82 -20.10
CA ALA A 47 8.09 -15.39 -21.00
C ALA A 47 7.28 -16.58 -21.57
N GLN A 48 7.69 -17.82 -21.30
CA GLN A 48 6.99 -19.07 -21.63
C GLN A 48 6.21 -19.70 -20.46
N ALA A 49 6.38 -19.25 -19.21
CA ALA A 49 5.68 -19.78 -18.03
C ALA A 49 4.42 -19.00 -17.64
N ILE A 50 3.84 -18.22 -18.57
CA ILE A 50 2.61 -17.42 -18.40
C ILE A 50 1.35 -18.33 -18.40
N TRP A 51 1.47 -19.57 -17.92
CA TRP A 51 0.42 -20.61 -17.96
C TRP A 51 0.15 -21.19 -16.55
N GLY A 52 0.50 -20.46 -15.50
CA GLY A 52 -0.17 -20.57 -14.19
C GLY A 52 -1.33 -19.56 -14.16
N ASP A 53 -2.48 -19.93 -13.59
CA ASP A 53 -3.66 -19.06 -13.59
C ASP A 53 -3.32 -17.73 -12.87
N PRO A 54 -3.31 -16.58 -13.57
CA PRO A 54 -2.99 -15.29 -12.95
C PRO A 54 -3.97 -14.92 -11.83
N LEU A 55 -5.12 -15.60 -11.73
CA LEU A 55 -6.07 -15.47 -10.62
C LEU A 55 -5.54 -16.06 -9.30
N ASN A 56 -4.59 -16.99 -9.32
CA ASN A 56 -4.12 -17.68 -8.10
C ASN A 56 -3.28 -16.78 -7.18
N ASN A 57 -2.66 -15.73 -7.74
CA ASN A 57 -1.89 -14.72 -6.99
C ASN A 57 -2.66 -13.40 -6.78
N LEU A 58 -3.99 -13.45 -6.93
CA LEU A 58 -4.86 -12.31 -6.71
C LEU A 58 -5.12 -12.10 -5.21
N GLY A 59 -4.77 -10.91 -4.74
CA GLY A 59 -5.07 -10.39 -3.41
C GLY A 59 -5.94 -9.14 -3.47
N PHE A 60 -6.19 -8.56 -2.30
CA PHE A 60 -6.91 -7.30 -2.19
C PHE A 60 -6.33 -6.41 -1.09
N ASN A 61 -6.61 -5.12 -1.19
CA ASN A 61 -6.29 -4.17 -0.15
C ASN A 61 -7.46 -3.25 0.17
N LEU A 62 -7.51 -2.74 1.40
CA LEU A 62 -8.48 -1.78 1.86
C LEU A 62 -7.83 -0.86 2.90
N GLY A 63 -8.05 0.44 2.81
CA GLY A 63 -7.41 1.38 3.70
C GLY A 63 -7.93 2.79 3.61
N ALA A 64 -7.23 3.68 4.32
CA ALA A 64 -7.46 5.11 4.32
C ALA A 64 -6.19 5.86 3.93
N PHE A 65 -6.36 7.08 3.42
CA PHE A 65 -5.26 7.97 3.09
C PHE A 65 -5.58 9.41 3.49
N GLY A 66 -4.53 10.17 3.79
CA GLY A 66 -4.55 11.62 3.78
C GLY A 66 -3.88 12.15 2.53
N LYS A 67 -4.31 13.29 2.01
CA LYS A 67 -3.64 14.03 0.94
C LYS A 67 -3.37 15.44 1.43
N LEU A 68 -2.10 15.80 1.57
CA LEU A 68 -1.64 17.10 2.02
C LEU A 68 -0.98 17.83 0.84
N PRO A 69 -1.57 18.89 0.30
CA PRO A 69 -0.94 19.67 -0.76
C PRO A 69 0.22 20.48 -0.16
N LEU A 70 1.38 20.41 -0.81
CA LEU A 70 2.62 21.12 -0.44
C LEU A 70 3.09 22.00 -1.61
N GLY A 71 2.16 22.69 -2.26
CA GLY A 71 2.39 23.47 -3.46
C GLY A 71 2.31 22.62 -4.74
N PRO A 72 3.38 22.51 -5.55
CA PRO A 72 3.36 21.74 -6.81
C PRO A 72 3.30 20.22 -6.57
N VAL A 73 3.69 19.77 -5.38
CA VAL A 73 3.67 18.37 -4.95
C VAL A 73 2.66 18.17 -3.82
N TYR A 74 2.28 16.93 -3.57
CA TYR A 74 1.47 16.54 -2.42
C TYR A 74 2.13 15.38 -1.66
N LEU A 75 1.92 15.35 -0.36
CA LEU A 75 2.23 14.21 0.49
C LEU A 75 0.95 13.39 0.69
N ARG A 76 1.06 12.06 0.59
CA ARG A 76 -0.04 11.12 0.75
C ARG A 76 0.37 9.98 1.66
N PRO A 77 0.26 10.14 2.99
CA PRO A 77 0.34 9.01 3.91
C PRO A 77 -0.90 8.12 3.78
N GLU A 78 -0.72 6.81 3.81
CA GLU A 78 -1.81 5.83 3.79
C GLU A 78 -1.64 4.80 4.91
N LEU A 79 -2.75 4.18 5.30
CA LEU A 79 -2.77 3.01 6.17
C LEU A 79 -3.71 1.99 5.54
N VAL A 80 -3.19 0.82 5.22
CA VAL A 80 -3.82 -0.15 4.32
C VAL A 80 -3.69 -1.56 4.89
N TYR A 81 -4.80 -2.27 5.01
CA TYR A 81 -4.79 -3.71 5.20
C TYR A 81 -4.64 -4.38 3.85
N THR A 82 -3.68 -5.30 3.74
CA THR A 82 -3.33 -6.00 2.52
C THR A 82 -3.38 -7.49 2.75
N HIS A 83 -4.17 -8.18 1.93
CA HIS A 83 -4.26 -9.62 1.85
C HIS A 83 -3.67 -10.09 0.53
N LEU A 84 -2.73 -11.02 0.60
CA LEU A 84 -1.96 -11.51 -0.55
C LEU A 84 -2.06 -13.02 -0.61
N LYS A 85 -2.17 -13.54 -1.83
CA LYS A 85 -2.07 -14.96 -2.12
C LYS A 85 -0.83 -15.22 -2.96
N SER A 86 -0.15 -16.31 -2.65
CA SER A 86 1.09 -16.73 -3.29
C SER A 86 1.04 -18.22 -3.54
N GLU A 87 1.01 -18.63 -4.81
CA GLU A 87 1.20 -20.02 -5.19
C GLU A 87 2.70 -20.30 -5.34
N ILE A 88 3.21 -21.27 -4.57
CA ILE A 88 4.59 -21.78 -4.68
C ILE A 88 4.51 -23.30 -4.74
N ASN A 89 5.05 -23.90 -5.80
CA ASN A 89 5.06 -25.36 -5.99
C ASN A 89 3.68 -26.04 -5.89
N ARG A 90 2.60 -25.34 -6.32
CA ARG A 90 1.18 -25.75 -6.23
C ARG A 90 0.54 -25.69 -4.83
N ASP A 91 1.29 -25.22 -3.83
CA ASP A 91 0.75 -24.89 -2.52
C ASP A 91 0.40 -23.40 -2.46
N ASN A 92 -0.72 -23.10 -1.81
CA ASN A 92 -1.21 -21.74 -1.63
C ASN A 92 -0.79 -21.20 -0.27
N PHE A 93 -0.12 -20.06 -0.27
CA PHE A 93 0.29 -19.35 0.93
C PHE A 93 -0.39 -18.00 1.01
N THR A 94 -0.80 -17.63 2.21
CA THR A 94 -1.47 -16.38 2.51
C THR A 94 -0.58 -15.48 3.35
N THR A 95 -0.56 -14.20 2.98
CA THR A 95 0.11 -13.15 3.76
C THR A 95 -0.89 -12.04 4.05
N GLN A 96 -1.04 -11.71 5.33
CA GLN A 96 -1.85 -10.60 5.81
C GLN A 96 -0.96 -9.57 6.50
N ARG A 97 -1.09 -8.31 6.12
CA ARG A 97 -0.23 -7.25 6.66
C ARG A 97 -0.92 -5.89 6.69
N LEU A 98 -0.41 -5.04 7.57
CA LEU A 98 -0.70 -3.61 7.59
C LEU A 98 0.43 -2.86 6.91
N ASP A 99 0.08 -2.12 5.87
CA ASP A 99 0.97 -1.30 5.07
C ASP A 99 0.74 0.18 5.40
N ALA A 100 1.83 0.89 5.64
CA ALA A 100 1.81 2.33 5.92
C ALA A 100 2.72 3.08 4.93
N PRO A 101 2.35 3.18 3.64
CA PRO A 101 3.15 3.91 2.67
C PRO A 101 3.05 5.43 2.86
N VAL A 102 4.16 6.11 2.60
CA VAL A 102 4.25 7.58 2.63
C VAL A 102 4.67 8.07 1.25
N LEU A 103 3.71 8.54 0.46
CA LEU A 103 3.91 8.84 -0.95
C LEU A 103 4.08 10.34 -1.16
N VAL A 104 5.01 10.72 -2.03
CA VAL A 104 5.09 12.07 -2.60
C VAL A 104 4.60 11.99 -4.04
N GLY A 105 3.69 12.86 -4.43
CA GLY A 105 3.18 12.89 -5.80
C GLY A 105 3.12 14.28 -6.40
N ILE A 106 3.07 14.30 -7.73
CA ILE A 106 2.94 15.51 -8.55
C ILE A 106 1.78 15.33 -9.54
N ASN A 107 1.02 16.41 -9.70
CA ASN A 107 -0.07 16.49 -10.66
C ASN A 107 0.50 16.94 -12.02
N VAL A 108 0.55 16.05 -12.99
CA VAL A 108 1.22 16.28 -14.29
C VAL A 108 0.29 16.94 -15.31
N LEU A 109 -1.00 16.60 -15.27
CA LEU A 109 -2.02 17.18 -16.16
C LEU A 109 -3.20 17.69 -15.30
N GLY A 110 -2.98 18.80 -14.60
CA GLY A 110 -3.93 19.31 -13.60
C GLY A 110 -4.25 18.25 -12.54
N PRO A 111 -5.39 18.35 -11.82
CA PRO A 111 -5.77 17.34 -10.83
C PRO A 111 -6.11 15.98 -11.47
N LEU A 112 -6.25 15.90 -12.79
CA LEU A 112 -6.67 14.70 -13.51
C LEU A 112 -5.60 13.60 -13.51
N LEU A 113 -4.34 13.91 -13.82
CA LEU A 113 -3.28 12.90 -13.89
C LEU A 113 -2.20 13.19 -12.84
N SER A 114 -1.84 12.16 -12.09
CA SER A 114 -0.84 12.21 -11.03
C SER A 114 0.16 11.07 -11.15
N VAL A 115 1.41 11.36 -10.80
CA VAL A 115 2.44 10.33 -10.58
C VAL A 115 2.95 10.47 -9.16
N PHE A 116 3.27 9.36 -8.51
CA PHE A 116 3.68 9.35 -7.12
C PHE A 116 4.67 8.23 -6.81
N ALA A 117 5.50 8.45 -5.81
CA ALA A 117 6.44 7.46 -5.30
C ALA A 117 6.76 7.70 -3.83
N GLY A 118 7.20 6.67 -3.12
CA GLY A 118 7.63 6.81 -1.74
C GLY A 118 7.95 5.50 -1.04
N PRO A 119 8.51 5.56 0.19
CA PRO A 119 8.72 4.39 1.01
C PRO A 119 7.40 3.75 1.44
N SER A 120 7.46 2.44 1.68
CA SER A 120 6.37 1.65 2.25
C SER A 120 6.86 0.91 3.48
N PHE A 121 6.08 0.95 4.56
CA PHE A 121 6.37 0.22 5.80
C PHE A 121 5.36 -0.89 5.96
N HIS A 122 5.82 -2.08 6.30
CA HIS A 122 5.00 -3.29 6.33
C HIS A 122 5.06 -3.93 7.71
N TYR A 123 3.90 -4.21 8.29
CA TYR A 123 3.77 -5.00 9.51
C TYR A 123 2.97 -6.27 9.22
N TYR A 124 3.62 -7.41 9.31
CA TYR A 124 3.03 -8.72 9.03
C TYR A 124 2.19 -9.18 10.22
N ILE A 125 0.89 -9.35 10.00
CA ILE A 125 -0.04 -9.91 10.98
C ILE A 125 0.09 -11.43 10.95
N GLU A 126 0.02 -11.99 9.74
CA GLU A 126 0.10 -13.41 9.44
C GLU A 126 0.89 -13.57 8.14
N ASP A 127 1.77 -14.56 8.11
CA ASP A 127 2.52 -14.86 6.89
C ASP A 127 2.88 -16.34 6.88
N GLU A 128 2.13 -17.12 6.10
CA GLU A 128 2.35 -18.55 5.95
C GLU A 128 3.67 -18.87 5.23
N LEU A 129 4.29 -17.88 4.59
CA LEU A 129 5.61 -18.00 3.96
C LEU A 129 6.77 -17.88 4.95
N ARG A 130 6.50 -17.46 6.20
CA ARG A 130 7.55 -17.12 7.18
C ARG A 130 7.52 -18.07 8.35
N ASP A 131 8.71 -18.52 8.76
CA ASP A 131 8.89 -19.24 10.00
C ASP A 131 8.72 -18.32 11.23
N PHE A 132 8.56 -18.89 12.42
CA PHE A 132 8.20 -18.14 13.64
C PHE A 132 9.26 -17.11 14.11
N ASP A 133 10.50 -17.19 13.62
CA ASP A 133 11.65 -16.35 14.06
C ASP A 133 11.90 -15.09 13.21
N PHE A 134 11.02 -14.76 12.26
CA PHE A 134 11.21 -13.61 11.38
C PHE A 134 10.69 -12.27 11.95
N SER A 135 11.38 -11.16 11.61
CA SER A 135 10.95 -9.79 11.97
C SER A 135 9.59 -9.45 11.36
N LYS A 136 8.58 -9.20 12.20
CA LYS A 136 7.24 -8.74 11.78
C LYS A 136 7.25 -7.41 11.02
N PHE A 137 8.35 -6.66 11.07
CA PHE A 137 8.52 -5.40 10.34
C PHE A 137 9.39 -5.58 9.09
N ASN A 138 8.95 -4.96 7.99
CA ASN A 138 9.72 -4.84 6.76
C ASN A 138 9.50 -3.46 6.12
N ALA A 139 10.32 -3.11 5.14
CA ALA A 139 10.23 -1.88 4.39
C ALA A 139 10.34 -2.15 2.89
N GLY A 140 9.74 -1.27 2.11
CA GLY A 140 9.65 -1.35 0.67
C GLY A 140 9.57 0.04 0.06
N TYR A 141 9.25 0.07 -1.22
CA TYR A 141 8.93 1.29 -1.93
C TYR A 141 7.76 1.05 -2.87
N GLN A 142 6.99 2.10 -3.09
CA GLN A 142 5.90 2.15 -4.05
C GLN A 142 6.13 3.27 -5.03
N PHE A 143 5.74 3.06 -6.28
CA PHE A 143 5.53 4.13 -7.24
C PHE A 143 4.34 3.79 -8.14
N GLY A 144 3.72 4.81 -8.72
CA GLY A 144 2.53 4.60 -9.51
C GLY A 144 2.06 5.83 -10.25
N VAL A 145 1.01 5.60 -11.03
CA VAL A 145 0.30 6.61 -11.79
C VAL A 145 -1.18 6.54 -11.43
N GLY A 146 -1.85 7.68 -11.34
CA GLY A 146 -3.24 7.76 -10.94
C GLY A 146 -4.01 8.80 -11.72
N VAL A 147 -5.23 8.44 -12.11
CA VAL A 147 -6.20 9.32 -12.75
C VAL A 147 -7.28 9.68 -11.74
N ASN A 148 -7.50 10.97 -11.48
CA ASN A 148 -8.49 11.47 -10.52
C ASN A 148 -9.60 12.27 -11.22
N LEU A 149 -10.83 11.82 -11.06
CA LEU A 149 -12.04 12.50 -11.53
C LEU A 149 -12.77 13.08 -10.30
N GLY A 150 -12.41 14.32 -9.95
CA GLY A 150 -12.93 14.99 -8.76
C GLY A 150 -12.52 14.27 -7.48
N ASN A 151 -13.48 13.60 -6.85
CA ASN A 151 -13.28 12.87 -5.60
C ASN A 151 -12.96 11.39 -5.80
N ILE A 152 -13.13 10.86 -7.01
CA ILE A 152 -12.84 9.45 -7.33
C ILE A 152 -11.47 9.37 -8.01
N GLY A 153 -10.62 8.44 -7.59
CA GLY A 153 -9.32 8.20 -8.21
C GLY A 153 -9.10 6.74 -8.52
N VAL A 154 -8.60 6.44 -9.72
CA VAL A 154 -8.12 5.12 -10.12
C VAL A 154 -6.60 5.19 -10.25
N ASP A 155 -5.89 4.23 -9.66
CA ASP A 155 -4.43 4.22 -9.72
C ASP A 155 -3.85 2.84 -10.01
N LEU A 156 -2.70 2.84 -10.66
CA LEU A 156 -1.89 1.68 -10.93
C LEU A 156 -0.56 1.86 -10.20
N ARG A 157 -0.20 0.93 -9.32
CA ARG A 157 1.00 1.00 -8.48
C ARG A 157 1.85 -0.23 -8.63
N TYR A 158 3.15 -0.03 -8.61
CA TYR A 158 4.11 -1.09 -8.39
C TYR A 158 4.69 -0.95 -6.98
N GLU A 159 4.76 -2.06 -6.26
CA GLU A 159 5.43 -2.15 -4.96
C GLU A 159 6.51 -3.21 -5.01
N ARG A 160 7.63 -2.92 -4.34
CA ARG A 160 8.67 -3.90 -4.04
C ARG A 160 9.18 -3.77 -2.62
N VAL A 161 9.37 -4.90 -1.96
CA VAL A 161 9.97 -5.00 -0.63
C VAL A 161 11.50 -4.99 -0.74
N LEU A 162 12.18 -4.26 0.15
CA LEU A 162 13.63 -4.05 0.13
C LEU A 162 14.39 -5.26 0.69
N SER A 163 13.96 -5.77 1.84
CA SER A 163 14.56 -6.95 2.44
C SER A 163 14.10 -8.19 1.69
N GLY A 164 15.06 -8.97 1.16
CA GLY A 164 14.79 -10.29 0.62
C GLY A 164 14.27 -11.22 1.72
N GLN A 165 13.38 -12.12 1.34
CA GLN A 165 12.93 -13.23 2.17
C GLN A 165 13.90 -14.38 1.94
N THR A 166 14.53 -14.86 3.01
CA THR A 166 15.18 -16.17 3.02
C THR A 166 14.07 -17.16 3.33
N VAL A 167 13.52 -17.80 2.30
CA VAL A 167 12.57 -18.90 2.51
C VAL A 167 13.36 -20.07 3.07
N ASP A 168 12.88 -20.69 4.15
CA ASP A 168 13.47 -21.94 4.63
C ASP A 168 12.93 -23.08 3.75
N ILE A 169 13.78 -23.55 2.83
CA ILE A 169 13.42 -24.48 1.75
C ILE A 169 13.68 -25.93 2.18
N ASP A 170 13.70 -26.21 3.49
CA ASP A 170 13.94 -27.58 3.99
C ASP A 170 12.70 -28.48 3.91
N ASN A 171 11.51 -27.96 3.57
CA ASN A 171 10.31 -28.78 3.29
C ASN A 171 9.95 -28.93 1.81
N VAL A 172 10.59 -28.20 0.87
CA VAL A 172 10.32 -28.35 -0.58
C VAL A 172 11.61 -28.16 -1.40
N ILE A 173 12.58 -29.03 -1.14
CA ILE A 173 13.74 -29.46 -1.95
C ILE A 173 14.06 -28.59 -3.19
N THR A 174 15.21 -27.89 -3.09
CA THR A 174 16.08 -27.34 -4.15
C THR A 174 15.76 -25.96 -4.74
N GLY A 175 16.16 -24.90 -4.03
CA GLY A 175 16.45 -23.62 -4.69
C GLY A 175 16.61 -22.43 -3.75
N SER A 176 17.76 -22.29 -3.09
CA SER A 176 18.11 -21.08 -2.32
C SER A 176 18.02 -19.84 -3.20
N GLY A 177 16.92 -19.09 -3.10
CA GLY A 177 16.65 -17.89 -3.88
C GLY A 177 16.17 -16.77 -2.97
N ASP A 178 16.75 -15.59 -3.13
CA ASP A 178 16.26 -14.35 -2.50
C ASP A 178 14.83 -14.07 -3.00
N PHE A 179 13.81 -14.46 -2.23
CA PHE A 179 12.43 -14.16 -2.56
C PHE A 179 12.12 -12.69 -2.23
N ARG A 180 12.05 -11.84 -3.26
CA ARG A 180 11.70 -10.42 -3.09
C ARG A 180 10.28 -10.21 -3.55
N PHE A 181 9.39 -9.95 -2.59
CA PHE A 181 7.98 -9.69 -2.85
C PHE A 181 7.82 -8.45 -3.76
N GLN A 182 7.08 -8.62 -4.85
CA GLN A 182 6.73 -7.56 -5.79
C GLN A 182 5.26 -7.67 -6.13
N GLN A 183 4.55 -6.55 -6.25
CA GLN A 183 3.16 -6.58 -6.66
C GLN A 183 2.79 -5.41 -7.56
N LEU A 184 1.80 -5.67 -8.42
CA LEU A 184 1.07 -4.64 -9.14
C LEU A 184 -0.28 -4.45 -8.47
N ILE A 185 -0.65 -3.20 -8.19
CA ILE A 185 -1.88 -2.86 -7.48
C ILE A 185 -2.75 -2.02 -8.40
N LEU A 186 -3.98 -2.46 -8.62
CA LEU A 186 -5.02 -1.65 -9.23
C LEU A 186 -5.93 -1.11 -8.12
N GLY A 187 -5.84 0.19 -7.86
CA GLY A 187 -6.54 0.87 -6.77
C GLY A 187 -7.71 1.72 -7.26
N LEU A 188 -8.76 1.75 -6.44
CA LEU A 188 -9.84 2.73 -6.47
C LEU A 188 -9.81 3.52 -5.16
N SER A 189 -10.03 4.82 -5.23
CA SER A 189 -10.03 5.72 -4.07
C SER A 189 -11.16 6.72 -4.15
N VAL A 190 -11.69 7.07 -2.99
CA VAL A 190 -12.71 8.12 -2.83
C VAL A 190 -12.23 9.08 -1.75
N LYS A 191 -12.09 10.36 -2.10
CA LYS A 191 -11.73 11.46 -1.22
C LYS A 191 -13.01 12.17 -0.75
N PHE A 192 -13.08 12.54 0.52
CA PHE A 192 -14.19 13.27 1.12
C PHE A 192 -13.73 14.64 1.64
#